data_AF-A0A661WP70-F1
#
_entry.id   AF-A0A661WP70-F1
#
_cell.length_a   1.000
_cell.length_b   1.000
_cell.length_c   1.000
_cell.angle_alpha   90.00
_cell.angle_beta   90.00
_cell.angle_gamma   90.00
#
_symmetry.space_group_name_H-M   'P 1'
#
loop_
_entity.id
_entity.type
_entity.pdbx_description
1 polymer ?
#
loop_
_entity_poly.entity_id
_entity_poly.type
_entity_poly.pdbx_seq_one_letter_code
_entity_poly.pdbx_strand_id
1 'polypeptide(L)'
;MLTITLYMRAGCHLCEKAVEDLSSLQSQFPHRLVQIDVEKEGMYEYLEQIPVLETGPYKITAPFDKKKLQMTLGAAQDRQVQLEEMGLPSHKKRLERGKTFTVADKFFYWLSRRYMVLFNLFAFLYVGLAFLAPVLMAGGNTLSANAIYSVYGRLCHQLAYRSWFLFGEQAAYPREIADIDRLITYEEATGLDPYDVEAAFKFKGNETVGYKAALCQRDVAIYGAILLFGLIFGLTKRRIRMLPFVAWVVLGIVPIGLDGVSQIISQLPWEILPVRESTPLLRTITGSLFGFSTAWFSYPVIEEAMTETRKILSVKRKAAQLETGSR
;
A
#
# COMPACT_ATOMS: atom_id res chain seq x y z
N MET A 1 3.83 13.68 -36.91
CA MET A 1 4.93 12.78 -36.52
C MET A 1 4.39 11.80 -35.49
N LEU A 2 4.52 10.50 -35.75
CA LEU A 2 4.03 9.45 -34.86
C LEU A 2 4.89 9.37 -33.59
N THR A 3 4.30 9.00 -32.45
CA THR A 3 5.06 8.59 -31.26
C THR A 3 4.93 7.08 -31.11
N ILE A 4 6.07 6.39 -31.08
CA ILE A 4 6.17 4.94 -30.93
C ILE A 4 6.80 4.67 -29.58
N THR A 5 6.13 3.89 -28.74
CA THR A 5 6.71 3.39 -27.49
C THR A 5 7.18 1.96 -27.69
N LEU A 6 8.45 1.69 -27.44
CA LEU A 6 9.05 0.35 -27.47
C LEU A 6 9.39 -0.08 -26.04
N TYR A 7 8.66 -1.05 -25.52
CA TYR A 7 8.99 -1.71 -24.25
C TYR A 7 10.03 -2.79 -24.51
N MET A 8 11.15 -2.70 -23.80
CA MET A 8 12.34 -3.52 -24.00
C MET A 8 13.08 -3.78 -22.67
N ARG A 9 14.13 -4.59 -22.72
CA ARG A 9 15.14 -4.70 -21.66
C ARG A 9 16.54 -4.64 -22.26
N ALA A 10 17.54 -4.32 -21.45
CA ALA A 10 18.94 -4.38 -21.88
C ALA A 10 19.35 -5.81 -22.30
N GLY A 11 20.16 -5.95 -23.35
CA GLY A 11 20.63 -7.24 -23.86
C GLY A 11 19.57 -8.09 -24.57
N CYS A 12 18.48 -7.47 -25.04
CA CYS A 12 17.43 -8.14 -25.80
C CYS A 12 17.69 -8.00 -27.30
N HIS A 13 18.16 -9.08 -27.95
CA HIS A 13 18.47 -9.07 -29.38
C HIS A 13 17.26 -8.74 -30.27
N LEU A 14 16.07 -9.26 -29.94
CA LEU A 14 14.83 -8.92 -30.66
C LEU A 14 14.48 -7.43 -30.52
N CYS A 15 14.80 -6.82 -29.39
CA CYS A 15 14.55 -5.40 -29.13
C CYS A 15 15.51 -4.51 -29.93
N GLU A 16 16.80 -4.89 -29.99
CA GLU A 16 17.81 -4.21 -30.83
C GLU A 16 17.41 -4.26 -32.30
N LYS A 17 17.01 -5.44 -32.80
CA LYS A 17 16.49 -5.60 -34.16
C LYS A 17 15.26 -4.73 -34.42
N ALA A 18 14.32 -4.66 -33.47
CA ALA A 18 13.15 -3.80 -33.61
C ALA A 18 13.53 -2.30 -33.70
N VAL A 19 14.56 -1.85 -32.99
CA VAL A 19 15.07 -0.47 -33.08
C VAL A 19 15.66 -0.21 -34.47
N GLU A 20 16.46 -1.14 -35.00
CA GLU A 20 17.04 -1.04 -36.35
C GLU A 20 15.97 -1.01 -37.43
N ASP A 21 14.99 -1.91 -37.36
CA ASP A 21 13.88 -1.97 -38.30
C ASP A 21 13.08 -0.66 -38.27
N LEU A 22 12.78 -0.13 -37.09
CA LEU A 22 12.13 1.18 -36.93
C LEU A 22 12.98 2.31 -37.54
N SER A 23 14.28 2.37 -37.25
CA SER A 23 15.16 3.37 -37.83
C SER A 23 15.17 3.33 -39.36
N SER A 24 15.11 2.14 -39.96
CA SER A 24 15.05 1.98 -41.42
C SER A 24 13.71 2.42 -42.04
N LEU A 25 12.64 2.46 -41.24
CA LEU A 25 11.29 2.88 -41.66
C LEU A 25 11.04 4.38 -41.41
N GLN A 26 11.99 5.08 -40.80
CA GLN A 26 11.90 6.50 -40.45
C GLN A 26 11.55 7.41 -41.64
N SER A 27 12.07 7.10 -42.83
CA SER A 27 11.83 7.90 -44.05
C SER A 27 10.41 7.73 -44.61
N GLN A 28 9.82 6.53 -44.46
CA GLN A 28 8.46 6.24 -44.93
C GLN A 28 7.41 6.66 -43.90
N PHE A 29 7.70 6.43 -42.63
CA PHE A 29 6.81 6.72 -41.51
C PHE A 29 7.53 7.64 -40.52
N PRO A 30 7.50 8.98 -40.69
CA PRO A 30 8.17 9.90 -39.78
C PRO A 30 7.65 9.74 -38.34
N HIS A 31 8.52 9.24 -37.46
CA HIS A 31 8.16 8.91 -36.09
C HIS A 31 9.22 9.29 -35.07
N ARG A 32 8.83 9.22 -33.82
CA ARG A 32 9.68 9.38 -32.66
C ARG A 32 9.63 8.12 -31.82
N LEU A 33 10.81 7.59 -31.51
CA LEU A 33 10.95 6.38 -30.73
C LEU A 33 11.19 6.69 -29.25
N VAL A 34 10.28 6.22 -28.38
CA VAL A 34 10.36 6.26 -26.93
C VAL A 34 10.66 4.85 -26.43
N GLN A 35 11.88 4.60 -25.98
CA GLN A 35 12.28 3.28 -25.47
C GLN A 35 12.03 3.21 -23.97
N ILE A 36 11.30 2.20 -23.48
CA ILE A 36 10.99 1.98 -22.05
C ILE A 36 11.65 0.68 -21.60
N ASP A 37 12.46 0.77 -20.55
CA ASP A 37 13.12 -0.39 -19.95
C ASP A 37 12.18 -0.99 -18.90
N VAL A 38 11.59 -2.15 -19.22
CA VAL A 38 10.55 -2.78 -18.39
C VAL A 38 11.08 -3.23 -17.03
N GLU A 39 12.36 -3.58 -16.93
CA GLU A 39 12.97 -4.00 -15.67
C GLU A 39 13.24 -2.80 -14.75
N LYS A 40 13.76 -1.70 -15.31
CA LYS A 40 14.01 -0.47 -14.55
C LYS A 40 12.73 0.20 -14.09
N GLU A 41 11.69 0.14 -14.90
CA GLU A 41 10.37 0.67 -14.56
C GLU A 41 9.53 -0.33 -13.75
N GLY A 42 9.95 -1.58 -13.58
CA GLY A 42 9.22 -2.59 -12.80
C GLY A 42 7.92 -3.06 -13.46
N MET A 43 7.82 -2.97 -14.78
CA MET A 43 6.69 -3.45 -15.59
C MET A 43 6.86 -4.93 -15.93
N TYR A 44 6.91 -5.78 -14.91
CA TYR A 44 7.31 -7.18 -15.07
C TYR A 44 6.34 -8.01 -15.92
N GLU A 45 5.09 -7.59 -16.09
CA GLU A 45 4.09 -8.23 -16.96
C GLU A 45 4.53 -8.29 -18.44
N TYR A 46 5.39 -7.36 -18.87
CA TYR A 46 5.87 -7.28 -20.24
C TYR A 46 7.07 -8.21 -20.51
N LEU A 47 7.72 -8.76 -19.47
CA LEU A 47 8.99 -9.48 -19.60
C LEU A 47 8.94 -10.67 -20.57
N GLU A 48 7.79 -11.34 -20.66
CA GLU A 48 7.59 -12.49 -21.54
C GLU A 48 7.13 -12.08 -22.95
N GLN A 49 6.76 -10.81 -23.14
CA GLN A 49 6.19 -10.29 -24.38
C GLN A 49 7.14 -9.37 -25.15
N ILE A 50 8.27 -8.97 -24.54
CA ILE A 50 9.22 -8.03 -25.15
C ILE A 50 9.90 -8.61 -26.41
N PRO A 51 10.19 -7.76 -27.43
CA PRO A 51 9.79 -6.37 -27.54
C PRO A 51 8.27 -6.20 -27.69
N VAL A 52 7.72 -5.15 -27.06
CA VAL A 52 6.33 -4.72 -27.28
C VAL A 52 6.33 -3.32 -27.84
N LEU A 53 5.63 -3.11 -28.95
CA LEU A 53 5.48 -1.81 -29.58
C LEU A 53 4.05 -1.32 -29.40
N GLU A 54 3.92 -0.08 -28.92
CA GLU A 54 2.65 0.63 -28.79
C GLU A 54 2.72 1.95 -29.58
N THR A 55 1.75 2.18 -30.48
CA THR A 55 1.58 3.44 -31.20
C THR A 55 0.09 3.76 -31.38
N GLY A 56 -0.36 4.86 -30.77
CA GLY A 56 -1.79 5.17 -30.69
C GLY A 56 -2.59 4.03 -30.05
N PRO A 57 -3.64 3.50 -30.70
CA PRO A 57 -4.42 2.36 -30.21
C PRO A 57 -3.79 0.99 -30.53
N TYR A 58 -2.72 0.96 -31.34
CA TYR A 58 -2.15 -0.28 -31.84
C TYR A 58 -1.05 -0.79 -30.92
N LYS A 59 -1.14 -2.06 -30.56
CA LYS A 59 -0.15 -2.79 -29.74
C LYS A 59 0.23 -4.08 -30.44
N ILE A 60 1.53 -4.31 -30.63
CA ILE A 60 2.06 -5.58 -31.12
C ILE A 60 3.12 -6.11 -30.14
N THR A 61 3.07 -7.41 -29.88
CA THR A 61 4.02 -8.13 -29.00
C THR A 61 4.88 -9.06 -29.83
N ALA A 62 6.04 -9.44 -29.30
CA ALA A 62 6.92 -10.40 -29.94
C ALA A 62 6.24 -11.78 -30.13
N PRO A 63 6.65 -12.55 -31.16
CA PRO A 63 7.53 -12.15 -32.26
C PRO A 63 6.79 -11.31 -33.32
N PHE A 64 7.50 -10.35 -33.93
CA PHE A 64 7.05 -9.62 -35.11
C PHE A 64 8.23 -9.34 -36.06
N ASP A 65 7.92 -9.13 -37.33
CA ASP A 65 8.89 -8.80 -38.38
C ASP A 65 8.69 -7.37 -38.89
N LYS A 66 9.59 -6.94 -39.80
CA LYS A 66 9.54 -5.63 -40.43
C LYS A 66 8.24 -5.36 -41.20
N LYS A 67 7.64 -6.39 -41.81
CA LYS A 67 6.35 -6.24 -42.52
C LYS A 67 5.22 -5.90 -41.56
N LYS A 68 5.14 -6.59 -40.42
CA LYS A 68 4.16 -6.29 -39.36
C LYS A 68 4.37 -4.90 -38.76
N LEU A 69 5.62 -4.46 -38.62
CA LEU A 69 5.92 -3.07 -38.24
C LEU A 69 5.35 -2.08 -39.27
N GLN A 70 5.65 -2.25 -40.56
CA GLN A 70 5.13 -1.39 -41.63
C GLN A 70 3.61 -1.29 -41.63
N MET A 71 2.90 -2.43 -41.54
CA MET A 71 1.43 -2.44 -41.48
C MET A 71 0.90 -1.67 -40.27
N THR A 72 1.53 -1.85 -39.10
CA THR A 72 1.12 -1.19 -37.86
C THR A 72 1.35 0.32 -37.93
N LEU A 73 2.50 0.75 -38.49
CA LEU A 73 2.82 2.17 -38.67
C LEU A 73 1.94 2.85 -39.71
N GLY A 74 1.63 2.17 -40.82
CA GLY A 74 0.66 2.66 -41.81
C GLY A 74 -0.72 2.88 -41.18
N ALA A 75 -1.26 1.87 -40.48
CA ALA A 75 -2.54 2.00 -39.80
C ALA A 75 -2.56 3.10 -38.73
N ALA A 76 -1.43 3.36 -38.07
CA ALA A 76 -1.26 4.46 -37.12
C ALA A 76 -1.22 5.83 -37.81
N GLN A 77 -0.52 5.93 -38.93
CA GLN A 77 -0.44 7.15 -39.73
C GLN A 77 -1.81 7.52 -40.33
N ASP A 78 -2.50 6.57 -40.95
CA ASP A 78 -3.82 6.78 -41.55
C ASP A 78 -4.83 7.28 -40.50
N ARG A 79 -4.81 6.67 -39.32
CA ARG A 79 -5.65 7.10 -38.20
C ARG A 79 -5.28 8.50 -37.70
N GLN A 80 -3.99 8.84 -37.64
CA GLN A 80 -3.57 10.19 -37.25
C GLN A 80 -4.09 11.23 -38.25
N VAL A 81 -3.97 10.97 -39.56
CA VAL A 81 -4.49 11.85 -40.62
C VAL A 81 -6.00 12.02 -40.45
N GLN A 82 -6.74 10.92 -40.26
CA GLN A 82 -8.18 10.97 -40.06
C GLN A 82 -8.60 11.80 -38.83
N LEU A 83 -7.86 11.70 -37.73
CA LEU A 83 -8.12 12.50 -36.51
C LEU A 83 -7.78 13.98 -36.67
N GLU A 84 -6.78 14.31 -37.49
CA GLU A 84 -6.42 15.68 -37.84
C GLU A 84 -7.49 16.33 -38.72
N GLU A 85 -8.03 15.58 -39.70
CA GLU A 85 -9.15 16.00 -40.55
C GLU A 85 -10.44 16.28 -39.76
N MET A 86 -10.74 15.44 -38.76
CA MET A 86 -11.92 15.65 -37.89
C MET A 86 -11.84 16.90 -37.00
N GLY A 87 -10.65 17.51 -36.83
CA GLY A 87 -10.50 18.83 -36.23
C GLY A 87 -10.96 18.98 -34.76
N LEU A 88 -11.20 17.88 -34.04
CA LEU A 88 -11.82 17.92 -32.70
C LEU A 88 -10.92 18.69 -31.68
N PRO A 89 -11.43 19.76 -31.03
CA PRO A 89 -10.66 20.55 -30.05
C PRO A 89 -10.13 19.71 -28.87
N SER A 90 -10.84 18.65 -28.51
CA SER A 90 -10.47 17.69 -27.46
C SER A 90 -9.20 16.90 -27.81
N HIS A 91 -9.00 16.55 -29.08
CA HIS A 91 -7.82 15.81 -29.54
C HIS A 91 -6.55 16.68 -29.45
N LYS A 92 -6.62 17.94 -29.90
CA LYS A 92 -5.51 18.89 -29.78
C LYS A 92 -5.12 19.16 -28.33
N LYS A 93 -6.09 19.39 -27.43
CA LYS A 93 -5.82 19.58 -25.99
C LYS A 93 -5.17 18.34 -25.34
N ARG A 94 -5.56 17.14 -25.74
CA ARG A 94 -4.98 15.89 -25.23
C ARG A 94 -3.54 15.68 -25.68
N LEU A 95 -3.23 16.01 -26.94
CA LEU A 95 -1.86 16.01 -27.47
C LEU A 95 -0.97 17.00 -26.73
N GLU A 96 -1.42 18.24 -26.53
CA GLU A 96 -0.65 19.28 -25.81
C GLU A 96 -0.38 18.92 -24.34
N ARG A 97 -1.37 18.35 -23.64
CA ARG A 97 -1.18 17.83 -22.27
C ARG A 97 -0.18 16.68 -22.19
N GLY A 98 -0.02 15.90 -23.26
CA GLY A 98 0.94 14.81 -23.36
C GLY A 98 2.39 15.26 -23.55
N LYS A 99 2.61 16.47 -24.08
CA LYS A 99 3.96 16.99 -24.42
C LYS A 99 4.74 17.52 -23.21
N THR A 100 4.04 18.04 -22.20
CA THR A 100 4.70 18.70 -21.05
C THR A 100 4.75 17.79 -19.82
N PHE A 101 5.95 17.57 -19.29
CA PHE A 101 6.15 16.83 -18.03
C PHE A 101 6.15 17.81 -16.84
N THR A 102 5.03 17.86 -16.13
CA THR A 102 4.75 18.85 -15.07
C THR A 102 5.37 18.46 -13.72
N VAL A 103 5.32 19.38 -12.74
CA VAL A 103 5.70 19.09 -11.35
C VAL A 103 4.79 18.02 -10.74
N ALA A 104 3.49 18.05 -11.04
CA ALA A 104 2.55 17.01 -10.63
C ALA A 104 2.94 15.64 -11.20
N ASP A 105 3.30 15.57 -12.49
CA ASP A 105 3.76 14.33 -13.12
C ASP A 105 5.04 13.78 -12.45
N LYS A 106 5.99 14.66 -12.08
CA LYS A 106 7.18 14.28 -11.31
C LYS A 106 6.81 13.65 -9.97
N PHE A 107 5.90 14.28 -9.24
CA PHE A 107 5.42 13.78 -7.95
C PHE A 107 4.73 12.43 -8.09
N PHE A 108 3.76 12.29 -9.00
CA PHE A 108 3.05 11.01 -9.19
C PHE A 108 3.97 9.90 -9.71
N TYR A 109 4.95 10.21 -10.55
CA TYR A 109 5.95 9.25 -10.99
C TYR A 109 6.81 8.77 -9.82
N TRP A 110 7.30 9.68 -8.97
CA TRP A 110 8.02 9.33 -7.74
C TRP A 110 7.15 8.51 -6.78
N LEU A 111 5.91 8.94 -6.56
CA LEU A 111 4.96 8.27 -5.68
C LEU A 111 4.68 6.84 -6.17
N SER A 112 4.42 6.66 -7.46
CA SER A 112 4.20 5.33 -8.05
C SER A 112 5.35 4.37 -7.79
N ARG A 113 6.60 4.87 -7.64
CA ARG A 113 7.79 4.06 -7.36
C ARG A 113 8.08 3.87 -5.87
N ARG A 114 7.58 4.76 -5.01
CA ARG A 114 7.95 4.84 -3.58
C ARG A 114 6.78 4.63 -2.62
N TYR A 115 5.56 4.45 -3.11
CA TYR A 115 4.37 4.32 -2.26
C TYR A 115 4.53 3.23 -1.19
N MET A 116 5.16 2.09 -1.52
CA MET A 116 5.37 1.00 -0.54
C MET A 116 6.30 1.41 0.60
N VAL A 117 7.31 2.24 0.32
CA VAL A 117 8.16 2.82 1.37
C VAL A 117 7.35 3.76 2.25
N LEU A 118 6.48 4.58 1.66
CA LEU A 118 5.63 5.50 2.41
C LEU A 118 4.60 4.77 3.27
N PHE A 119 3.97 3.72 2.75
CA PHE A 119 3.00 2.91 3.50
C PHE A 119 3.66 2.20 4.68
N ASN A 120 4.83 1.56 4.45
CA ASN A 120 5.60 0.94 5.52
C ASN A 120 6.09 1.98 6.54
N LEU A 121 6.56 3.14 6.08
CA LEU A 121 6.99 4.22 6.97
C LEU A 121 5.82 4.73 7.82
N PHE A 122 4.65 4.94 7.22
CA PHE A 122 3.48 5.39 7.96
C PHE A 122 3.03 4.35 8.99
N ALA A 123 2.93 3.08 8.61
CA ALA A 123 2.56 2.00 9.54
C ALA A 123 3.62 1.82 10.66
N PHE A 124 4.91 1.92 10.31
CA PHE A 124 6.01 1.87 11.27
C PHE A 124 5.96 3.04 12.25
N LEU A 125 5.76 4.27 11.78
CA LEU A 125 5.62 5.43 12.65
C LEU A 125 4.35 5.31 13.50
N TYR A 126 3.26 4.80 12.96
CA TYR A 126 2.00 4.64 13.70
C TYR A 126 2.14 3.63 14.85
N VAL A 127 2.70 2.45 14.61
CA VAL A 127 2.91 1.46 15.69
C VAL A 127 4.08 1.86 16.58
N GLY A 128 5.18 2.33 16.00
CA GLY A 128 6.41 2.69 16.70
C GLY A 128 6.22 3.85 17.66
N LEU A 129 5.50 4.91 17.26
CA LEU A 129 5.17 6.01 18.17
C LEU A 129 4.26 5.56 19.32
N ALA A 130 3.36 4.60 19.09
CA ALA A 130 2.52 4.07 20.15
C ALA A 130 3.34 3.37 21.26
N PHE A 131 4.44 2.70 20.90
CA PHE A 131 5.41 2.13 21.85
C PHE A 131 6.45 3.13 22.35
N LEU A 132 6.68 4.23 21.64
CA LEU A 132 7.55 5.31 22.14
C LEU A 132 6.96 5.98 23.39
N ALA A 133 5.63 6.05 23.52
CA ALA A 133 4.97 6.62 24.70
C ALA A 133 5.39 5.96 26.03
N PRO A 134 5.30 4.63 26.22
CA PRO A 134 5.75 3.99 27.45
C PRO A 134 7.28 4.05 27.64
N VAL A 135 8.08 4.08 26.57
CA VAL A 135 9.54 4.29 26.65
C VAL A 135 9.87 5.66 27.22
N LEU A 136 9.17 6.71 26.77
CA LEU A 136 9.34 8.07 27.28
C LEU A 136 8.85 8.22 28.72
N MET A 137 7.77 7.54 29.10
CA MET A 137 7.30 7.49 30.49
C MET A 137 8.36 6.88 31.41
N ALA A 138 8.90 5.71 31.04
CA ALA A 138 9.94 5.03 31.81
C ALA A 138 11.24 5.85 31.89
N GLY A 139 11.56 6.62 30.84
CA GLY A 139 12.70 7.54 30.83
C GLY A 139 12.45 8.88 31.53
N GLY A 140 11.29 9.09 32.16
CA GLY A 140 10.94 10.32 32.88
C GLY A 140 10.51 11.51 31.99
N ASN A 141 10.52 11.38 30.67
CA ASN A 141 10.03 12.43 29.75
C ASN A 141 8.49 12.36 29.59
N THR A 142 7.80 12.74 30.66
CA THR A 142 6.34 12.69 30.75
C THR A 142 5.66 13.64 29.76
N LEU A 143 6.24 14.82 29.48
CA LEU A 143 5.66 15.80 28.56
C LEU A 143 5.50 15.23 27.15
N SER A 144 6.58 14.68 26.59
CA SER A 144 6.55 14.08 25.25
C SER A 144 5.67 12.84 25.21
N ALA A 145 5.71 11.98 26.24
CA ALA A 145 4.82 10.82 26.33
C ALA A 145 3.34 11.24 26.32
N ASN A 146 2.99 12.26 27.11
CA ASN A 146 1.63 12.77 27.23
C ASN A 146 1.12 13.38 25.92
N ALA A 147 1.99 14.00 25.13
CA ALA A 147 1.65 14.47 23.78
C ALA A 147 1.25 13.29 22.88
N ILE A 148 2.02 12.19 22.90
CA ILE A 148 1.71 10.98 22.13
C ILE A 148 0.37 10.38 22.61
N TYR A 149 0.20 10.13 23.92
CA TYR A 149 -1.06 9.60 24.45
C TYR A 149 -2.26 10.46 24.05
N SER A 150 -2.12 11.79 24.10
CA SER A 150 -3.19 12.73 23.72
C SER A 150 -3.56 12.61 22.24
N VAL A 151 -2.59 12.51 21.34
CA VAL A 151 -2.83 12.35 19.90
C VAL A 151 -3.56 11.03 19.64
N TYR A 152 -3.02 9.92 20.15
CA TYR A 152 -3.62 8.61 19.93
C TYR A 152 -4.94 8.41 20.66
N GLY A 153 -5.19 9.10 21.77
CA GLY A 153 -6.43 8.99 22.55
C GLY A 153 -7.67 9.48 21.78
N ARG A 154 -7.48 10.20 20.67
CA ARG A 154 -8.53 10.57 19.71
C ARG A 154 -8.83 9.49 18.68
N LEU A 155 -7.89 8.57 18.47
CA LEU A 155 -7.95 7.52 17.47
C LEU A 155 -8.30 6.16 18.08
N CYS A 156 -7.91 5.94 19.33
CA CYS A 156 -8.09 4.71 20.06
C CYS A 156 -8.49 5.03 21.51
N HIS A 157 -9.35 4.21 22.11
CA HIS A 157 -9.73 4.37 23.51
C HIS A 157 -8.61 3.99 24.49
N GLN A 158 -7.51 3.34 24.05
CA GLN A 158 -6.34 3.06 24.90
C GLN A 158 -6.64 2.49 26.29
N LEU A 159 -7.73 1.73 26.44
CA LEU A 159 -8.17 1.24 27.74
C LEU A 159 -7.05 0.37 28.33
N ALA A 160 -6.64 0.66 29.57
CA ALA A 160 -5.52 -0.01 30.22
C ALA A 160 -5.65 -1.55 30.12
N TYR A 161 -6.83 -2.11 30.41
CA TYR A 161 -7.10 -3.54 30.33
C TYR A 161 -7.16 -4.14 28.90
N ARG A 162 -6.96 -3.31 27.88
CA ARG A 162 -6.84 -3.70 26.47
C ARG A 162 -5.54 -3.24 25.84
N SER A 163 -4.57 -2.78 26.60
CA SER A 163 -3.27 -2.31 26.10
C SER A 163 -2.14 -3.27 26.46
N TRP A 164 -1.04 -3.17 25.72
CA TRP A 164 0.22 -3.79 26.12
C TRP A 164 0.97 -2.87 27.09
N PHE A 165 1.64 -3.43 28.08
CA PHE A 165 2.47 -2.72 29.05
C PHE A 165 3.94 -3.08 28.85
N LEU A 166 4.81 -2.07 29.01
CA LEU A 166 6.25 -2.21 28.99
C LEU A 166 6.83 -1.75 30.33
N PHE A 167 7.98 -2.33 30.71
CA PHE A 167 8.74 -1.95 31.91
C PHE A 167 8.01 -2.22 33.24
N GLY A 168 7.18 -3.27 33.29
CA GLY A 168 6.49 -3.71 34.49
C GLY A 168 6.48 -5.23 34.64
N GLU A 169 5.70 -5.73 35.61
CA GLU A 169 5.64 -7.15 35.97
C GLU A 169 5.05 -8.06 34.88
N GLN A 170 4.07 -7.56 34.11
CA GLN A 170 3.45 -8.31 33.01
C GLN A 170 3.12 -7.43 31.79
N ALA A 171 2.98 -8.07 30.64
CA ALA A 171 2.73 -7.39 29.38
C ALA A 171 1.26 -6.94 29.20
N ALA A 172 0.30 -7.51 29.93
CA ALA A 172 -1.12 -7.15 29.80
C ALA A 172 -1.87 -7.46 31.09
N TYR A 173 -2.77 -6.59 31.52
CA TYR A 173 -3.61 -6.73 32.71
C TYR A 173 -5.07 -6.80 32.29
N PRO A 174 -5.61 -7.97 31.90
CA PRO A 174 -7.02 -8.08 31.50
C PRO A 174 -7.94 -7.85 32.71
N ARG A 175 -9.22 -7.55 32.46
CA ARG A 175 -10.21 -7.57 33.55
C ARG A 175 -10.47 -9.00 34.03
N GLU A 176 -10.94 -9.14 35.25
CA GLU A 176 -11.29 -10.44 35.85
C GLU A 176 -12.26 -11.25 34.96
N ILE A 177 -13.23 -10.57 34.33
CA ILE A 177 -14.20 -11.16 33.40
C ILE A 177 -13.60 -11.80 32.13
N ALA A 178 -12.33 -11.53 31.82
CA ALA A 178 -11.65 -12.23 30.73
C ALA A 178 -11.28 -13.68 31.10
N ASP A 179 -11.36 -14.04 32.39
CA ASP A 179 -11.17 -15.40 32.94
C ASP A 179 -9.86 -16.04 32.46
N ILE A 180 -8.74 -15.34 32.68
CA ILE A 180 -7.41 -15.79 32.28
C ILE A 180 -6.59 -16.14 33.50
N ASP A 181 -6.35 -17.44 33.68
CA ASP A 181 -5.44 -17.93 34.71
C ASP A 181 -4.02 -17.34 34.56
N ARG A 182 -3.37 -17.08 35.71
CA ARG A 182 -1.95 -16.68 35.81
C ARG A 182 -1.60 -15.28 35.28
N LEU A 183 -2.58 -14.40 35.11
CA LEU A 183 -2.33 -12.96 34.93
C LEU A 183 -2.96 -12.18 36.07
N ILE A 184 -2.25 -11.17 36.57
CA ILE A 184 -2.82 -10.20 37.52
C ILE A 184 -3.88 -9.41 36.78
N THR A 185 -5.06 -9.26 37.37
CA THR A 185 -6.15 -8.53 36.73
C THR A 185 -5.90 -7.02 36.76
N TYR A 186 -6.61 -6.26 35.93
CA TYR A 186 -6.55 -4.80 35.92
C TYR A 186 -6.95 -4.22 37.29
N GLU A 187 -7.98 -4.79 37.88
CA GLU A 187 -8.56 -4.44 39.17
C GLU A 187 -7.53 -4.65 40.28
N GLU A 188 -6.87 -5.81 40.30
CA GLU A 188 -5.82 -6.14 41.26
C GLU A 188 -4.58 -5.24 41.09
N ALA A 189 -4.13 -5.02 39.85
CA ALA A 189 -2.90 -4.29 39.58
C ALA A 189 -3.04 -2.78 39.81
N THR A 190 -4.23 -2.22 39.65
CA THR A 190 -4.45 -0.76 39.69
C THR A 190 -5.30 -0.30 40.86
N GLY A 191 -6.10 -1.18 41.47
CA GLY A 191 -7.10 -0.84 42.48
C GLY A 191 -8.27 0.01 41.93
N LEU A 192 -8.40 0.12 40.60
CA LEU A 192 -9.44 0.92 39.95
C LEU A 192 -10.66 0.06 39.60
N ASP A 193 -11.84 0.69 39.59
CA ASP A 193 -13.08 0.04 39.16
C ASP A 193 -12.98 -0.38 37.68
N PRO A 194 -13.19 -1.67 37.34
CA PRO A 194 -13.14 -2.16 35.96
C PRO A 194 -14.24 -1.64 35.04
N TYR A 195 -15.29 -1.05 35.60
CA TYR A 195 -16.39 -0.44 34.87
C TYR A 195 -16.19 1.08 34.69
N ASP A 196 -15.22 1.70 35.39
CA ASP A 196 -14.84 3.09 35.15
C ASP A 196 -13.92 3.19 33.91
N VAL A 197 -14.57 3.39 32.77
CA VAL A 197 -13.92 3.55 31.46
C VAL A 197 -13.01 4.79 31.42
N GLU A 198 -13.36 5.85 32.14
CA GLU A 198 -12.56 7.09 32.16
C GLU A 198 -11.28 6.89 32.95
N ALA A 199 -11.35 6.22 34.10
CA ALA A 199 -10.17 5.83 34.86
C ALA A 199 -9.25 4.92 34.04
N ALA A 200 -9.80 3.89 33.39
CA ALA A 200 -9.04 2.99 32.52
C ALA A 200 -8.39 3.68 31.31
N PHE A 201 -9.06 4.70 30.77
CA PHE A 201 -8.51 5.57 29.72
C PHE A 201 -7.34 6.42 30.25
N LYS A 202 -7.52 7.08 31.40
CA LYS A 202 -6.51 7.99 31.98
C LYS A 202 -5.31 7.27 32.58
N PHE A 203 -5.47 6.04 33.05
CA PHE A 203 -4.40 5.26 33.66
C PHE A 203 -3.32 4.93 32.63
N LYS A 204 -2.12 5.51 32.79
CA LYS A 204 -0.98 5.29 31.88
C LYS A 204 -0.04 4.19 32.36
N GLY A 205 -0.08 3.86 33.65
CA GLY A 205 0.89 2.99 34.29
C GLY A 205 1.68 3.64 35.42
N ASN A 206 2.51 2.85 36.07
CA ASN A 206 3.41 3.23 37.16
C ASN A 206 4.65 2.31 37.14
N GLU A 207 5.56 2.46 38.10
CA GLU A 207 6.82 1.71 38.13
C GLU A 207 6.65 0.19 38.34
N THR A 208 5.57 -0.24 39.00
CA THR A 208 5.28 -1.66 39.25
C THR A 208 4.61 -2.30 38.03
N VAL A 209 3.51 -1.70 37.59
CA VAL A 209 2.66 -2.22 36.50
C VAL A 209 3.34 -2.03 35.13
N GLY A 210 4.27 -1.09 35.05
CA GLY A 210 4.84 -0.58 33.80
C GLY A 210 3.92 0.45 33.15
N TYR A 211 4.24 0.87 31.93
CA TYR A 211 3.50 1.87 31.18
C TYR A 211 2.85 1.28 29.93
N LYS A 212 1.60 1.69 29.66
CA LYS A 212 0.81 1.15 28.53
C LYS A 212 1.26 1.71 27.18
N ALA A 213 1.13 0.94 26.11
CA ALA A 213 1.21 1.46 24.75
C ALA A 213 0.05 2.42 24.47
N ALA A 214 0.28 3.43 23.62
CA ALA A 214 -0.75 4.40 23.23
C ALA A 214 -1.76 3.85 22.20
N LEU A 215 -1.82 2.54 22.00
CA LEU A 215 -2.80 1.83 21.18
C LEU A 215 -3.29 0.60 21.92
N CYS A 216 -4.51 0.16 21.61
CA CYS A 216 -5.00 -1.12 22.13
C CYS A 216 -4.28 -2.30 21.45
N GLN A 217 -4.30 -3.46 22.11
CA GLN A 217 -3.71 -4.72 21.65
C GLN A 217 -4.16 -5.07 20.23
N ARG A 218 -5.44 -4.86 19.91
CA ARG A 218 -6.01 -5.15 18.59
C ARG A 218 -5.45 -4.22 17.52
N ASP A 219 -5.38 -2.91 17.78
CA ASP A 219 -4.83 -1.95 16.80
C ASP A 219 -3.34 -2.19 16.57
N VAL A 220 -2.57 -2.44 17.65
CA VAL A 220 -1.17 -2.85 17.53
C VAL A 220 -1.03 -4.08 16.62
N ALA A 221 -1.88 -5.08 16.81
CA ALA A 221 -1.86 -6.31 16.00
C ALA A 221 -2.25 -6.06 14.53
N ILE A 222 -3.26 -5.22 14.27
CA ILE A 222 -3.70 -4.86 12.91
C ILE A 222 -2.59 -4.12 12.17
N TYR A 223 -2.13 -2.99 12.70
CA TYR A 223 -1.16 -2.15 12.01
C TYR A 223 0.23 -2.78 11.98
N GLY A 224 0.60 -3.57 13.00
CA GLY A 224 1.81 -4.39 12.99
C GLY A 224 1.78 -5.46 11.90
N ALA A 225 0.64 -6.13 11.70
CA ALA A 225 0.49 -7.11 10.63
C ALA A 225 0.44 -6.47 9.23
N ILE A 226 -0.16 -5.29 9.08
CA ILE A 226 -0.09 -4.49 7.84
C ILE A 226 1.36 -4.16 7.50
N LEU A 227 2.14 -3.67 8.48
CA LEU A 227 3.56 -3.39 8.32
C LEU A 227 4.33 -4.65 7.92
N LEU A 228 4.10 -5.77 8.61
CA LEU A 228 4.76 -7.04 8.32
C LEU A 228 4.49 -7.50 6.88
N PHE A 229 3.22 -7.51 6.45
CA PHE A 229 2.88 -7.87 5.08
C PHE A 229 3.49 -6.88 4.09
N GLY A 230 3.48 -5.58 4.39
CA GLY A 230 4.10 -4.56 3.55
C GLY A 230 5.60 -4.72 3.37
N LEU A 231 6.32 -5.18 4.41
CA LEU A 231 7.73 -5.54 4.30
C LEU A 231 7.92 -6.79 3.42
N ILE A 232 7.12 -7.84 3.63
CA ILE A 232 7.15 -9.07 2.81
C ILE A 232 6.86 -8.74 1.34
N PHE A 233 5.84 -7.92 1.08
CA PHE A 233 5.45 -7.49 -0.26
C PHE A 233 6.56 -6.66 -0.93
N GLY A 234 7.20 -5.76 -0.19
CA GLY A 234 8.37 -5.02 -0.65
C GLY A 234 9.57 -5.93 -1.00
N LEU A 235 9.91 -6.87 -0.11
CA LEU A 235 11.02 -7.82 -0.28
C LEU A 235 10.82 -8.78 -1.46
N THR A 236 9.57 -9.20 -1.71
CA THR A 236 9.19 -10.01 -2.87
C THR A 236 9.10 -9.21 -4.18
N LYS A 237 9.60 -7.96 -4.19
CA LYS A 237 9.53 -7.04 -5.33
C LYS A 237 8.10 -6.79 -5.81
N ARG A 238 7.12 -6.83 -4.90
CA ARG A 238 5.69 -6.55 -5.14
C ARG A 238 5.04 -7.53 -6.12
N ARG A 239 5.45 -8.81 -6.04
CA ARG A 239 5.02 -9.89 -6.96
C ARG A 239 3.96 -10.82 -6.38
N ILE A 240 3.57 -10.62 -5.12
CA ILE A 240 2.51 -11.43 -4.49
C ILE A 240 1.17 -11.09 -5.14
N ARG A 241 0.42 -12.11 -5.55
CA ARG A 241 -0.91 -11.93 -6.13
C ARG A 241 -1.94 -11.57 -5.07
N MET A 242 -2.99 -10.86 -5.49
CA MET A 242 -4.13 -10.52 -4.65
C MET A 242 -4.73 -11.76 -3.98
N LEU A 243 -5.04 -11.64 -2.69
CA LEU A 243 -5.83 -12.64 -1.95
C LEU A 243 -7.25 -12.67 -2.52
N PRO A 244 -7.83 -13.82 -2.90
CA PRO A 244 -9.21 -13.86 -3.39
C PRO A 244 -10.18 -13.27 -2.36
N PHE A 245 -11.20 -12.53 -2.83
CA PHE A 245 -12.14 -11.81 -1.96
C PHE A 245 -12.75 -12.69 -0.85
N VAL A 246 -13.18 -13.91 -1.19
CA VAL A 246 -13.75 -14.85 -0.21
C VAL A 246 -12.71 -15.26 0.84
N ALA A 247 -11.46 -15.48 0.45
CA ALA A 247 -10.39 -15.80 1.39
C ALA A 247 -10.09 -14.61 2.32
N TRP A 248 -10.12 -13.37 1.82
CA TRP A 248 -10.01 -12.18 2.67
C TRP A 248 -11.16 -12.07 3.68
N VAL A 249 -12.40 -12.33 3.26
CA VAL A 249 -13.55 -12.32 4.18
C VAL A 249 -13.40 -13.39 5.25
N VAL A 250 -13.09 -14.63 4.87
CA VAL A 250 -13.00 -15.77 5.81
C VAL A 250 -11.80 -15.65 6.76
N LEU A 251 -10.65 -15.21 6.27
CA LEU A 251 -9.43 -15.11 7.09
C LEU A 251 -9.36 -13.80 7.88
N GLY A 252 -9.83 -12.69 7.31
CA GLY A 252 -9.70 -11.37 7.91
C GLY A 252 -10.94 -10.92 8.66
N ILE A 253 -12.08 -10.84 7.95
CA ILE A 253 -13.32 -10.22 8.46
C ILE A 253 -14.03 -11.12 9.47
N VAL A 254 -14.17 -12.40 9.16
CA VAL A 254 -14.95 -13.33 10.02
C VAL A 254 -14.32 -13.45 11.42
N PRO A 255 -13.00 -13.68 11.62
CA PRO A 255 -12.44 -13.87 12.96
C PRO A 255 -12.56 -12.61 13.83
N ILE A 256 -12.19 -11.44 13.29
CA ILE A 256 -12.29 -10.16 14.01
C ILE A 256 -13.74 -9.75 14.26
N GLY A 257 -14.63 -10.04 13.31
CA GLY A 257 -16.06 -9.81 13.43
C GLY A 257 -16.69 -10.69 14.51
N LEU A 258 -16.42 -12.00 14.50
CA LEU A 258 -16.88 -12.92 15.54
C LEU A 258 -16.37 -12.50 16.92
N ASP A 259 -15.09 -12.16 17.04
CA ASP A 259 -14.52 -11.70 18.29
C ASP A 259 -15.16 -10.39 18.79
N GLY A 260 -15.18 -9.34 17.95
CA GLY A 260 -15.74 -8.04 18.32
C GLY A 260 -17.24 -8.08 18.61
N VAL A 261 -18.02 -8.69 17.71
CA VAL A 261 -19.48 -8.74 17.82
C VAL A 261 -19.92 -9.60 18.99
N SER A 262 -19.34 -10.78 19.20
CA SER A 262 -19.73 -11.60 20.37
C SER A 262 -19.35 -10.93 21.69
N GLN A 263 -18.25 -10.16 21.75
CA GLN A 263 -17.93 -9.37 22.94
C GLN A 263 -18.99 -8.30 23.20
N ILE A 264 -19.38 -7.53 22.18
CA ILE A 264 -20.40 -6.48 22.30
C ILE A 264 -21.75 -7.08 22.70
N ILE A 265 -22.21 -8.13 22.01
CA ILE A 265 -23.49 -8.79 22.30
C ILE A 265 -23.51 -9.34 23.73
N SER A 266 -22.41 -9.94 24.19
CA SER A 266 -22.34 -10.48 25.56
C SER A 266 -22.41 -9.41 26.66
N GLN A 267 -22.19 -8.13 26.34
CA GLN A 267 -22.22 -7.01 27.28
C GLN A 267 -23.50 -6.18 27.15
N LEU A 268 -24.43 -6.57 26.26
CA LEU A 268 -25.77 -6.00 26.19
C LEU A 268 -26.63 -6.57 27.33
N PRO A 269 -27.71 -5.87 27.73
CA PRO A 269 -28.63 -6.35 28.76
C PRO A 269 -29.47 -7.57 28.32
N TRP A 270 -29.15 -8.16 27.18
CA TRP A 270 -29.82 -9.34 26.65
C TRP A 270 -28.93 -10.56 26.91
N GLU A 271 -29.41 -11.50 27.72
CA GLU A 271 -28.69 -12.73 28.13
C GLU A 271 -28.54 -13.77 26.99
N ILE A 272 -28.19 -13.31 25.78
CA ILE A 272 -28.06 -14.14 24.58
C ILE A 272 -26.76 -14.94 24.61
N LEU A 273 -25.70 -14.37 25.19
CA LEU A 273 -24.37 -14.98 25.31
C LEU A 273 -23.84 -14.77 26.73
N PRO A 274 -23.06 -15.72 27.27
CA PRO A 274 -22.32 -15.50 28.51
C PRO A 274 -21.43 -14.26 28.41
N VAL A 275 -21.47 -13.42 29.44
CA VAL A 275 -20.68 -12.18 29.47
C VAL A 275 -19.21 -12.52 29.33
N ARG A 276 -18.54 -11.90 28.35
CA ARG A 276 -17.13 -12.18 28.08
C ARG A 276 -16.37 -10.92 27.69
N GLU A 277 -15.05 -11.02 27.81
CA GLU A 277 -14.11 -10.06 27.22
C GLU A 277 -13.08 -10.77 26.34
N SER A 278 -12.72 -10.18 25.19
CA SER A 278 -11.65 -10.72 24.34
C SER A 278 -10.32 -10.72 25.10
N THR A 279 -9.65 -11.87 25.13
CA THR A 279 -8.33 -11.98 25.76
C THR A 279 -7.26 -11.23 24.96
N PRO A 280 -6.10 -10.86 25.57
CA PRO A 280 -4.99 -10.27 24.84
C PRO A 280 -4.53 -11.12 23.64
N LEU A 281 -4.50 -12.45 23.81
CA LEU A 281 -4.16 -13.38 22.74
C LEU A 281 -5.19 -13.35 21.61
N LEU A 282 -6.49 -13.42 21.93
CA LEU A 282 -7.55 -13.41 20.94
C LEU A 282 -7.56 -12.11 20.13
N ARG A 283 -7.40 -10.96 20.80
CA ARG A 283 -7.28 -9.63 20.15
C ARG A 283 -6.09 -9.56 19.21
N THR A 284 -4.98 -10.20 19.58
CA THR A 284 -3.76 -10.25 18.77
C THR A 284 -3.97 -11.11 17.54
N ILE A 285 -4.50 -12.32 17.71
CA ILE A 285 -4.75 -13.24 16.58
C ILE A 285 -5.75 -12.63 15.61
N THR A 286 -6.91 -12.18 16.10
CA THR A 286 -7.97 -11.65 15.24
C THR A 286 -7.55 -10.35 14.56
N GLY A 287 -6.86 -9.46 15.29
CA GLY A 287 -6.28 -8.23 14.75
C GLY A 287 -5.20 -8.50 13.69
N SER A 288 -4.26 -9.40 13.96
CA SER A 288 -3.20 -9.73 13.00
C SER A 288 -3.73 -10.42 11.75
N LEU A 289 -4.68 -11.35 11.88
CA LEU A 289 -5.34 -11.98 10.75
C LEU A 289 -6.04 -10.94 9.86
N PHE A 290 -6.81 -10.03 10.46
CA PHE A 290 -7.47 -8.94 9.75
C PHE A 290 -6.46 -8.01 9.06
N GLY A 291 -5.45 -7.52 9.78
CA GLY A 291 -4.44 -6.62 9.24
C GLY A 291 -3.63 -7.24 8.10
N PHE A 292 -3.13 -8.47 8.29
CA PHE A 292 -2.32 -9.17 7.30
C PHE A 292 -3.11 -9.47 6.03
N SER A 293 -4.31 -10.05 6.17
CA SER A 293 -5.15 -10.40 5.02
C SER A 293 -5.66 -9.17 4.28
N THR A 294 -5.95 -8.07 4.97
CA THR A 294 -6.36 -6.81 4.35
C THR A 294 -5.23 -6.16 3.57
N ALA A 295 -4.00 -6.18 4.09
CA ALA A 295 -2.81 -5.74 3.35
C ALA A 295 -2.54 -6.65 2.13
N TRP A 296 -2.69 -7.98 2.28
CA TRP A 296 -2.57 -8.93 1.18
C TRP A 296 -3.63 -8.75 0.10
N PHE A 297 -4.86 -8.44 0.48
CA PHE A 297 -5.90 -8.12 -0.48
C PHE A 297 -5.60 -6.79 -1.21
N SER A 298 -5.28 -5.72 -0.47
CA SER A 298 -5.24 -4.37 -1.01
C SER A 298 -3.93 -3.99 -1.71
N TYR A 299 -2.76 -4.41 -1.22
CA TYR A 299 -1.48 -3.95 -1.77
C TYR A 299 -1.22 -4.39 -3.21
N PRO A 300 -1.54 -5.64 -3.62
CA PRO A 300 -1.45 -6.04 -5.02
C PRO A 300 -2.34 -5.19 -5.95
N VAL A 301 -3.57 -4.87 -5.53
CA VAL A 301 -4.49 -4.00 -6.30
C VAL A 301 -3.89 -2.59 -6.45
N ILE A 302 -3.29 -2.06 -5.40
CA ILE A 302 -2.61 -0.76 -5.44
C ILE A 302 -1.38 -0.83 -6.35
N GLU A 303 -0.61 -1.91 -6.34
CA GLU A 303 0.55 -2.08 -7.24
C GLU A 303 0.13 -2.08 -8.71
N GLU A 304 -1.00 -2.70 -9.07
CA GLU A 304 -1.53 -2.67 -10.44
C GLU A 304 -1.83 -1.22 -10.89
N ALA A 305 -2.57 -0.46 -10.08
CA ALA A 305 -2.85 0.96 -10.35
C ALA A 305 -1.58 1.83 -10.40
N MET A 306 -0.60 1.57 -9.52
CA MET A 306 0.68 2.29 -9.50
C MET A 306 1.55 1.93 -10.70
N THR A 307 1.48 0.69 -11.19
CA THR A 307 2.20 0.24 -12.39
C THR A 307 1.64 0.92 -13.64
N GLU A 308 0.32 1.01 -13.78
CA GLU A 308 -0.32 1.73 -14.89
C GLU A 308 0.05 3.22 -14.87
N THR A 309 -0.01 3.85 -13.69
CA THR A 309 0.40 5.25 -13.50
C THR A 309 1.87 5.43 -13.90
N ARG A 310 2.77 4.54 -13.46
CA ARG A 310 4.19 4.58 -13.81
C ARG A 310 4.40 4.39 -15.31
N LYS A 311 3.65 3.51 -15.96
CA LYS A 311 3.67 3.29 -17.40
C LYS A 311 3.39 4.58 -18.15
N ILE A 312 2.24 5.19 -17.89
CA ILE A 312 1.83 6.44 -18.53
C ILE A 312 2.87 7.54 -18.33
N LEU A 313 3.35 7.72 -17.08
CA LEU A 313 4.28 8.79 -16.74
C LEU A 313 5.72 8.54 -17.24
N SER A 314 6.15 7.28 -17.34
CA SER A 314 7.46 6.92 -17.90
C SER A 314 7.54 7.24 -19.40
N VAL A 315 6.49 6.90 -20.15
CA VAL A 315 6.34 7.25 -21.57
C VAL A 315 6.32 8.76 -21.73
N LYS A 316 5.46 9.45 -20.97
CA LYS A 316 5.36 10.92 -20.99
C LYS A 316 6.70 11.60 -20.67
N ARG A 317 7.43 11.12 -19.66
CA ARG A 317 8.73 11.67 -19.25
C ARG A 317 9.78 11.55 -20.36
N LYS A 318 9.94 10.36 -20.94
CA LYS A 318 10.90 10.16 -22.05
C LYS A 318 10.44 10.91 -23.32
N ALA A 319 9.13 10.99 -23.53
CA ALA A 319 8.51 11.83 -24.55
C ALA A 319 8.64 13.35 -24.27
N ALA A 320 8.95 13.80 -23.07
CA ALA A 320 9.34 15.22 -22.89
C ALA A 320 10.85 15.39 -23.17
N GLN A 321 11.67 14.44 -22.71
CA GLN A 321 13.13 14.52 -22.80
C GLN A 321 13.68 14.57 -24.24
N LEU A 322 13.15 13.76 -25.17
CA LEU A 322 13.65 13.82 -26.57
C LEU A 322 13.20 15.09 -27.30
N GLU A 323 12.14 15.78 -26.84
CA GLU A 323 11.75 17.08 -27.42
C GLU A 323 12.71 18.18 -26.95
N THR A 324 13.05 18.20 -25.65
CA THR A 324 14.02 19.15 -25.10
C THR A 324 15.45 18.92 -25.57
N GLY A 325 15.83 17.68 -25.88
CA GLY A 325 17.16 17.37 -26.42
C GLY A 325 17.30 17.56 -27.94
N SER A 326 16.19 17.86 -28.64
CA SER A 326 16.18 18.20 -30.07
C SER A 326 16.16 19.72 -30.34
N ARG A 327 16.08 20.53 -29.29
CA ARG A 327 16.16 22.00 -29.32
C ARG A 327 17.55 22.44 -28.86
#